data_AF-A0A4Y8VQ49-F1
#
_entry.id   AF-A0A4Y8VQ49-F1
#
_cell.length_a   1.000
_cell.length_b   1.000
_cell.length_c   1.000
_cell.angle_alpha   90.00
_cell.angle_beta   90.00
_cell.angle_gamma   90.00
#
_symmetry.space_group_name_H-M   'P 1'
#
loop_
_entity.id
_entity.type
_entity.pdbx_description
1 polymer ?
#
loop_
_entity_poly.entity_id
_entity_poly.type
_entity_poly.pdbx_seq_one_letter_code
_entity_poly.pdbx_strand_id
1 'polypeptide(L)'
;MLESNQTLSEKIKQVPQVVLTYLQDILAEKMPLLTKEDITQTQLDTLTTPCVVRCSKSVKIGGFADYGLVVLPNGNSGQNTGVSQYVHLPDGRKYYRINDGDDWLCDWKLEGQSLNLECKIVSGTVYIRHGSLPEGCKIIMVRKKRRSRWRSTGGAKSYAKNKGKRIKRAPKRQYVHYKGVVLNTSTPNTWYVPRCIEVEDQKLYGNMLNCELGGLCRPFVVQEANDASGNEIYRMAGVRNKVTNKKSSHTQNSAYTQIGIQIVSYNADGSVAVGGNILKLKYHLRRLKRKIGTQTVKGKTYPVYKYTYYRSFSME
;
A
#
# COMPACT_ATOMS: atom_id res chain seq x y z
N MET A 1 18.56 -0.59 -39.81
CA MET A 1 18.99 -1.90 -39.31
C MET A 1 19.74 -1.67 -38.00
N LEU A 2 19.39 -2.38 -36.92
CA LEU A 2 20.16 -2.34 -35.67
C LEU A 2 21.40 -3.23 -35.86
N GLU A 3 22.59 -2.66 -35.65
CA GLU A 3 23.84 -3.42 -35.72
C GLU A 3 23.88 -4.52 -34.66
N SER A 4 24.46 -5.67 -35.00
CA SER A 4 24.56 -6.78 -34.05
C SER A 4 25.62 -6.50 -32.98
N ASN A 5 25.44 -7.05 -31.78
CA ASN A 5 26.38 -6.89 -30.66
C ASN A 5 27.80 -7.40 -31.00
N GLN A 6 27.93 -8.34 -31.93
CA GLN A 6 29.24 -8.82 -32.43
C GLN A 6 29.94 -7.74 -33.25
N THR A 7 29.20 -7.07 -34.15
CA THR A 7 29.72 -5.99 -34.98
C THR A 7 30.13 -4.77 -34.13
N LEU A 8 29.38 -4.48 -33.07
CA LEU A 8 29.74 -3.49 -32.06
C LEU A 8 31.01 -3.89 -31.27
N SER A 9 31.12 -5.15 -30.85
CA SER A 9 32.29 -5.65 -30.13
C SER A 9 33.58 -5.59 -30.97
N GLU A 10 33.49 -5.82 -32.28
CA GLU A 10 34.65 -5.75 -33.17
C GLU A 10 35.09 -4.32 -33.42
N LYS A 11 34.14 -3.38 -33.60
CA LYS A 11 34.44 -1.95 -33.69
C LYS A 11 35.11 -1.42 -32.42
N ILE A 12 34.67 -1.86 -31.24
CA ILE A 12 35.28 -1.47 -29.95
C ILE A 12 36.72 -1.98 -29.81
N LYS A 13 37.03 -3.18 -30.31
CA LYS A 13 38.39 -3.73 -30.30
C LYS A 13 39.35 -3.04 -31.27
N GLN A 14 38.83 -2.37 -32.29
CA GLN A 14 39.60 -1.58 -33.26
C GLN A 14 39.81 -0.13 -32.81
N VAL A 15 39.21 0.30 -31.69
CA VAL A 15 39.46 1.62 -31.13
C VAL A 15 40.89 1.65 -30.56
N PRO A 16 41.74 2.60 -30.96
CA PRO A 16 43.10 2.72 -30.44
C PRO A 16 43.08 2.82 -28.91
N GLN A 17 43.99 2.10 -28.23
CA GLN A 17 44.07 2.09 -26.76
C GLN A 17 44.12 3.51 -26.17
N VAL A 18 44.81 4.43 -26.85
CA VAL A 18 44.88 5.86 -26.50
C VAL A 18 43.51 6.54 -26.44
N VAL A 19 42.58 6.19 -27.33
CA VAL A 19 41.22 6.74 -27.35
C VAL A 19 40.36 6.13 -26.23
N LEU A 20 40.55 4.85 -25.91
CA LEU A 20 39.86 4.23 -24.77
C LEU A 20 40.37 4.79 -23.44
N THR A 21 41.68 4.98 -23.30
CA THR A 21 42.28 5.63 -22.13
C THR A 21 41.85 7.10 -22.03
N TYR A 22 41.83 7.84 -23.15
CA TYR A 22 41.30 9.20 -23.19
C TYR A 22 39.81 9.29 -22.84
N LEU A 23 38.97 8.36 -23.29
CA LEU A 23 37.56 8.31 -22.90
C LEU A 23 37.38 7.92 -21.43
N GLN A 24 38.24 7.06 -20.90
CA GLN A 24 38.27 6.68 -19.49
C GLN A 24 38.73 7.85 -18.60
N ASP A 25 39.75 8.58 -19.05
CA ASP A 25 40.26 9.81 -18.43
C ASP A 25 39.23 10.93 -18.52
N ILE A 26 38.54 11.12 -19.65
CA ILE A 26 37.42 12.05 -19.79
C ILE A 26 36.24 11.65 -18.90
N LEU A 27 35.89 10.37 -18.79
CA LEU A 27 34.81 9.93 -17.91
C LEU A 27 35.17 10.14 -16.44
N ALA A 28 36.44 9.95 -16.07
CA ALA A 28 36.97 10.26 -14.74
C ALA A 28 37.05 11.79 -14.49
N GLU A 29 37.33 12.59 -15.50
CA GLU A 29 37.35 14.06 -15.47
C GLU A 29 35.93 14.68 -15.46
N LYS A 30 34.93 14.02 -16.08
CA LYS A 30 33.56 14.53 -16.29
C LYS A 30 32.54 14.16 -15.22
N MET A 31 32.83 13.22 -14.32
CA MET A 31 32.10 13.09 -13.05
C MET A 31 33.06 13.36 -11.90
N PRO A 32 33.40 14.63 -11.61
CA PRO A 32 34.29 14.92 -10.50
C PRO A 32 33.59 14.50 -9.22
N LEU A 33 34.05 13.41 -8.60
CA LEU A 33 33.71 13.06 -7.24
C LEU A 33 34.41 14.07 -6.33
N LEU A 34 33.79 15.24 -6.14
CA LEU A 34 34.35 16.29 -5.32
C LEU A 34 34.20 15.88 -3.86
N THR A 35 35.29 15.73 -3.13
CA THR A 35 35.21 15.62 -1.67
C THR A 35 35.30 17.03 -1.10
N LYS A 36 34.29 17.45 -0.33
CA LYS A 36 34.24 18.78 0.26
C LYS A 36 33.89 18.66 1.75
N GLU A 37 34.72 19.28 2.58
CA GLU A 37 34.51 19.36 4.03
C GLU A 37 33.77 20.66 4.40
N ASP A 38 33.04 20.65 5.52
CA ASP A 38 32.47 21.84 6.17
C ASP A 38 31.53 22.69 5.28
N ILE A 39 30.85 22.05 4.31
CA ILE A 39 29.96 22.75 3.38
C ILE A 39 28.75 23.33 4.11
N THR A 40 28.48 24.61 3.91
CA THR A 40 27.29 25.31 4.44
C THR A 40 26.06 25.15 3.54
N GLN A 41 24.86 25.44 4.07
CA GLN A 41 23.62 25.40 3.28
C GLN A 41 23.69 26.33 2.05
N THR A 42 24.19 27.56 2.23
CA THR A 42 24.36 28.53 1.15
C THR A 42 25.28 28.00 0.04
N GLN A 43 26.36 27.31 0.40
CA GLN A 43 27.25 26.71 -0.59
C GLN A 43 26.57 25.55 -1.34
N LEU A 44 25.74 24.73 -0.68
CA LEU A 44 24.93 23.71 -1.36
C LEU A 44 23.91 24.32 -2.32
N ASP A 45 23.31 25.45 -1.97
CA ASP A 45 22.30 26.14 -2.77
C ASP A 45 22.90 26.70 -4.07
N THR A 46 24.19 27.06 -4.06
CA THR A 46 24.92 27.52 -5.26
C THR A 46 25.38 26.38 -6.17
N LEU A 47 25.25 25.11 -5.77
CA LEU A 47 25.63 23.96 -6.60
C LEU A 47 24.53 23.64 -7.63
N THR A 48 24.50 24.44 -8.69
CA THR A 48 23.55 24.32 -9.81
C THR A 48 24.18 23.72 -11.07
N THR A 49 25.43 23.28 -10.99
CA THR A 49 26.12 22.56 -12.07
C THR A 49 26.07 21.05 -11.82
N PRO A 50 25.82 20.21 -12.84
CA PRO A 50 25.81 18.76 -12.66
C PRO A 50 27.13 18.23 -12.09
N CYS A 51 27.06 17.54 -10.95
CA CYS A 51 28.23 17.00 -10.26
C CYS A 51 27.84 15.93 -9.23
N VAL A 52 28.84 15.19 -8.74
CA VAL A 52 28.69 14.26 -7.61
C VAL A 52 29.65 14.70 -6.50
N VAL A 53 29.14 14.98 -5.32
CA VAL A 53 29.94 15.49 -4.19
C VAL A 53 29.85 14.53 -3.03
N ARG A 54 30.98 14.18 -2.43
CA ARG A 54 31.05 13.57 -1.11
C ARG A 54 31.22 14.68 -0.08
N CYS A 55 30.21 14.90 0.74
CA CYS A 55 30.24 15.88 1.81
C CYS A 55 30.74 15.22 3.10
N SER A 56 31.66 15.89 3.81
CA SER A 56 32.06 15.55 5.18
C SER A 56 31.88 16.76 6.10
N LYS A 57 31.47 16.53 7.36
CA LYS A 57 31.24 17.58 8.37
C LYS A 57 30.36 18.75 7.88
N SER A 58 29.52 18.53 6.88
CA SER A 58 28.71 19.59 6.27
C SER A 58 27.46 19.89 7.10
N VAL A 59 26.66 20.85 6.62
CA VAL A 59 25.30 21.08 7.14
C VAL A 59 24.53 19.76 7.22
N LYS A 60 23.77 19.57 8.30
CA LYS A 60 23.07 18.31 8.55
C LYS A 60 21.86 18.15 7.63
N ILE A 61 21.82 17.07 6.86
CA ILE A 61 20.64 16.65 6.10
C ILE A 61 20.18 15.30 6.64
N GLY A 62 18.91 15.22 7.05
CA GLY A 62 18.36 14.01 7.68
C GLY A 62 19.09 13.56 8.96
N GLY A 63 19.81 14.49 9.62
CA GLY A 63 20.59 14.26 10.85
C GLY A 63 22.08 13.94 10.63
N PHE A 64 22.51 13.73 9.39
CA PHE A 64 23.90 13.39 9.05
C PHE A 64 24.64 14.58 8.45
N ALA A 65 25.91 14.75 8.84
CA ALA A 65 26.84 15.72 8.28
C ALA A 65 27.77 15.11 7.22
N ASP A 66 27.74 13.78 7.06
CA ASP A 66 28.51 13.04 6.06
C ASP A 66 27.54 12.33 5.12
N TYR A 67 27.55 12.69 3.84
CA TYR A 67 26.63 12.13 2.84
C TYR A 67 27.15 12.31 1.40
N GLY A 68 26.61 11.53 0.48
CA GLY A 68 26.77 11.77 -0.95
C GLY A 68 25.71 12.75 -1.46
N LEU A 69 26.07 13.61 -2.40
CA LEU A 69 25.19 14.54 -3.10
C LEU A 69 25.36 14.34 -4.60
N VAL A 70 24.27 14.32 -5.34
CA VAL A 70 24.24 14.23 -6.79
C VAL A 70 23.40 15.40 -7.31
N VAL A 71 23.97 16.21 -8.19
CA VAL A 71 23.28 17.32 -8.84
C VAL A 71 23.07 16.94 -10.30
N LEU A 72 21.82 16.96 -10.76
CA LEU A 72 21.42 16.60 -12.12
C LEU A 72 20.62 17.74 -12.75
N PRO A 73 20.72 17.97 -14.07
CA PRO A 73 19.82 18.89 -14.75
C PRO A 73 18.39 18.34 -14.71
N ASN A 74 17.38 19.20 -14.52
CA ASN A 74 15.97 18.79 -14.45
C ASN A 74 15.11 19.26 -15.63
N GLY A 75 15.72 19.86 -16.65
CA GLY A 75 15.06 20.42 -17.83
C GLY A 75 15.24 21.94 -17.94
N ASN A 76 14.68 22.54 -19.00
CA ASN A 76 14.61 24.00 -19.13
C ASN A 76 13.27 24.48 -18.56
N SER A 77 13.32 25.27 -17.48
CA SER A 77 12.21 26.13 -17.04
C SER A 77 12.65 27.57 -17.19
N GLY A 78 12.27 28.22 -18.29
CA GLY A 78 12.63 29.61 -18.56
C GLY A 78 14.01 29.80 -19.22
N GLN A 79 14.68 30.92 -18.89
CA GLN A 79 15.99 31.31 -19.46
C GLN A 79 17.18 30.59 -18.80
N ASN A 80 16.98 29.99 -17.62
CA ASN A 80 18.00 29.29 -16.85
C ASN A 80 17.71 27.76 -16.85
N THR A 81 18.76 26.95 -16.86
CA THR A 81 18.63 25.49 -16.74
C THR A 81 18.49 25.11 -15.28
N GLY A 82 17.34 24.56 -14.89
CA GLY A 82 17.10 24.10 -13.52
C GLY A 82 17.88 22.82 -13.16
N VAL A 83 17.96 22.55 -11.86
CA VAL A 83 18.60 21.34 -11.34
C VAL A 83 17.78 20.61 -10.28
N SER A 84 18.00 19.31 -10.19
CA SER A 84 17.60 18.49 -9.06
C SER A 84 18.83 18.06 -8.28
N GLN A 85 18.78 18.23 -6.96
CA GLN A 85 19.80 17.72 -6.05
C GLN A 85 19.25 16.50 -5.31
N TYR A 86 20.05 15.44 -5.23
CA TYR A 86 19.76 14.20 -4.54
C TYR A 86 20.84 13.91 -3.50
N VAL A 87 20.46 13.73 -2.25
CA VAL A 87 21.36 13.37 -1.15
C VAL A 87 21.19 11.89 -0.84
N HIS A 88 22.30 11.19 -0.66
CA HIS A 88 22.39 9.78 -0.28
C HIS A 88 23.05 9.69 1.09
N LEU A 89 22.28 9.30 2.11
CA LEU A 89 22.75 9.17 3.48
C LEU A 89 23.38 7.79 3.73
N PRO A 90 24.30 7.67 4.71
CA PRO A 90 24.97 6.40 5.04
C PRO A 90 24.01 5.27 5.46
N ASP A 91 22.83 5.62 5.98
CA ASP A 91 21.79 4.67 6.40
C ASP A 91 20.85 4.23 5.25
N GLY A 92 21.16 4.64 4.01
CA GLY A 92 20.40 4.28 2.82
C GLY A 92 19.18 5.17 2.54
N ARG A 93 18.87 6.14 3.41
CA ARG A 93 17.87 7.18 3.12
C ARG A 93 18.36 8.09 2.01
N LYS A 94 17.44 8.53 1.15
CA LYS A 94 17.73 9.47 0.08
C LYS A 94 16.85 10.70 0.21
N TYR A 95 17.39 11.90 0.02
CA TYR A 95 16.61 13.15 -0.03
C TYR A 95 16.73 13.80 -1.40
N TYR A 96 15.77 14.61 -1.81
CA TYR A 96 15.81 15.38 -3.03
C TYR A 96 15.25 16.79 -2.82
N ARG A 97 15.66 17.71 -3.68
CA ARG A 97 15.05 19.04 -3.84
C ARG A 97 15.26 19.54 -5.26
N ILE A 98 14.45 20.50 -5.67
CA ILE A 98 14.35 20.96 -7.05
C ILE A 98 14.53 22.47 -7.09
N ASN A 99 15.39 22.94 -7.99
CA ASN A 99 15.54 24.34 -8.37
C ASN A 99 15.06 24.50 -9.82
N ASP A 100 14.26 25.52 -10.10
CA ASP A 100 13.68 25.77 -11.43
C ASP A 100 14.54 26.71 -12.30
N GLY A 101 15.78 26.96 -11.92
CA GLY A 101 16.70 27.88 -12.59
C GLY A 101 16.80 29.23 -11.89
N ASP A 102 15.76 29.63 -11.16
CA ASP A 102 15.71 30.91 -10.45
C ASP A 102 15.60 30.67 -8.92
N ASP A 103 14.69 29.80 -8.49
CA ASP A 103 14.37 29.55 -7.08
C ASP A 103 14.38 28.05 -6.70
N TRP A 104 14.65 27.78 -5.42
CA TRP A 104 14.44 26.44 -4.86
C TRP A 104 12.95 26.22 -4.58
N LEU A 105 12.32 25.33 -5.33
CA LEU A 105 10.88 25.03 -5.23
C LEU A 105 10.50 24.33 -3.93
N CYS A 106 11.47 23.74 -3.22
CA CYS A 106 11.26 23.10 -1.92
C CYS A 106 12.57 22.88 -1.15
N ASP A 107 12.43 22.76 0.17
CA ASP A 107 13.45 22.17 1.03
C ASP A 107 13.63 20.66 0.78
N TRP A 108 14.67 20.08 1.37
CA TRP A 108 15.00 18.66 1.26
C TRP A 108 13.82 17.73 1.62
N LYS A 109 13.32 16.98 0.63
CA LYS A 109 12.26 15.97 0.76
C LYS A 109 12.84 14.55 0.74
N LEU A 110 12.38 13.63 1.58
CA LEU A 110 12.87 12.25 1.55
C LEU A 110 12.38 11.51 0.28
N GLU A 111 13.30 11.11 -0.59
CA GLU A 111 13.10 10.27 -1.77
C GLU A 111 12.70 8.84 -1.33
N GLY A 112 11.71 8.25 -2.00
CA GLY A 112 11.18 6.92 -1.65
C GLY A 112 10.15 6.91 -0.50
N GLN A 113 9.73 8.05 0.04
CA GLN A 113 8.50 8.14 0.85
C GLN A 113 7.21 8.16 0.02
N SER A 114 7.33 8.17 -1.30
CA SER A 114 6.22 8.14 -2.23
C SER A 114 5.51 6.77 -2.16
N LEU A 115 4.35 6.75 -1.51
CA LEU A 115 3.32 5.68 -1.50
C LEU A 115 3.51 4.48 -0.55
N ASN A 116 4.45 4.51 0.39
CA ASN A 116 4.49 3.46 1.42
C ASN A 116 3.34 3.65 2.43
N LEU A 117 2.48 2.64 2.51
CA LEU A 117 1.36 2.57 3.43
C LEU A 117 1.63 1.47 4.46
N GLU A 118 1.72 1.87 5.72
CA GLU A 118 1.92 0.98 6.86
C GLU A 118 0.67 0.87 7.72
N CYS A 119 0.61 -0.21 8.50
CA CYS A 119 -0.53 -0.51 9.37
C CYS A 119 -0.08 -1.12 10.69
N LYS A 120 -0.78 -0.75 11.75
CA LYS A 120 -0.78 -1.49 13.01
C LYS A 120 -2.20 -1.61 13.55
N ILE A 121 -2.45 -2.65 14.32
CA ILE A 121 -3.75 -2.89 14.94
C ILE A 121 -3.54 -2.84 16.45
N VAL A 122 -4.20 -1.91 17.13
CA VAL A 122 -4.12 -1.74 18.59
C VAL A 122 -5.53 -1.84 19.15
N SER A 123 -5.75 -2.81 20.03
CA SER A 123 -7.05 -3.03 20.70
C SER A 123 -8.26 -3.11 19.76
N GLY A 124 -8.07 -3.62 18.54
CA GLY A 124 -9.12 -3.74 17.53
C GLY A 124 -9.31 -2.51 16.63
N THR A 125 -8.59 -1.41 16.91
CA THR A 125 -8.54 -0.22 16.07
C THR A 125 -7.38 -0.32 15.09
N VAL A 126 -7.63 0.06 13.83
CA VAL A 126 -6.63 0.06 12.77
C VAL A 126 -6.02 1.45 12.68
N TYR A 127 -4.70 1.52 12.84
CA TYR A 127 -3.93 2.73 12.63
C TYR A 127 -3.15 2.59 11.33
N ILE A 128 -3.10 3.65 10.55
CA ILE A 128 -2.28 3.72 9.34
C ILE A 128 -1.24 4.82 9.49
N ARG A 129 -0.16 4.64 8.72
CA ARG A 129 0.89 5.64 8.53
C ARG A 129 1.23 5.64 7.04
N HIS A 130 1.30 6.82 6.44
CA HIS A 130 1.72 6.97 5.06
C HIS A 130 2.88 7.97 4.97
N GLY A 131 3.73 7.81 3.95
CA GLY A 131 4.72 8.83 3.59
C GLY A 131 4.06 10.06 2.93
N SER A 132 4.87 10.95 2.34
CA SER A 132 4.32 12.10 1.62
C SER A 132 3.50 11.62 0.42
N LEU A 133 2.24 12.06 0.34
CA LEU A 133 1.36 11.75 -0.78
C LEU A 133 1.52 12.83 -1.85
N PRO A 134 1.76 12.46 -3.13
CA PRO A 134 1.72 13.41 -4.22
C PRO A 134 0.35 14.07 -4.34
N GLU A 135 0.30 15.25 -4.96
CA GLU A 135 -0.94 15.95 -5.23
C GLU A 135 -1.92 15.07 -6.03
N GLY A 136 -3.21 15.15 -5.71
CA GLY A 136 -4.26 14.35 -6.34
C GLY A 136 -4.31 12.86 -5.93
N CYS A 137 -3.34 12.37 -5.15
CA CYS A 137 -3.40 11.01 -4.61
C CYS A 137 -4.38 10.91 -3.43
N LYS A 138 -5.25 9.90 -3.45
CA LYS A 138 -6.20 9.60 -2.36
C LYS A 138 -5.90 8.23 -1.74
N ILE A 139 -6.25 8.08 -0.46
CA ILE A 139 -6.27 6.77 0.20
C ILE A 139 -7.67 6.19 0.11
N ILE A 140 -7.81 5.01 -0.48
CA ILE A 140 -9.11 4.36 -0.66
C ILE A 140 -9.21 3.04 0.09
N MET A 141 -10.43 2.67 0.46
CA MET A 141 -10.74 1.34 0.97
C MET A 141 -11.15 0.43 -0.18
N VAL A 142 -10.47 -0.71 -0.30
CA VAL A 142 -10.79 -1.74 -1.30
C VAL A 142 -11.29 -3.02 -0.63
N ARG A 143 -12.13 -3.78 -1.33
CA ARG A 143 -12.52 -5.14 -0.91
C ARG A 143 -12.07 -6.18 -1.91
N LYS A 144 -11.68 -7.36 -1.43
CA LYS A 144 -11.37 -8.46 -2.34
C LYS A 144 -12.64 -9.00 -2.97
N LYS A 145 -12.68 -9.08 -4.30
CA LYS A 145 -13.82 -9.67 -5.01
C LYS A 145 -13.79 -11.19 -4.85
N ARG A 146 -14.68 -11.74 -4.02
CA ARG A 146 -14.83 -13.19 -3.85
C ARG A 146 -15.38 -13.84 -5.12
N ARG A 147 -14.88 -15.04 -5.42
CA ARG A 147 -15.34 -15.90 -6.51
C ARG A 147 -15.44 -17.33 -6.01
N SER A 148 -16.39 -18.10 -6.51
CA SER A 148 -16.42 -19.54 -6.26
C SER A 148 -15.12 -20.19 -6.75
N ARG A 149 -14.57 -21.12 -5.94
CA ARG A 149 -13.38 -21.92 -6.29
C ARG A 149 -13.61 -22.79 -7.53
N TRP A 150 -14.87 -23.09 -7.84
CA TRP A 150 -15.26 -23.97 -8.95
C TRP A 150 -16.03 -23.19 -10.02
N ARG A 151 -15.73 -23.48 -11.28
CA ARG A 151 -16.59 -23.14 -12.41
C ARG A 151 -17.63 -24.24 -12.53
N SER A 152 -18.92 -23.89 -12.53
CA SER A 152 -19.91 -24.77 -13.13
C SER A 152 -19.73 -24.63 -14.64
N THR A 153 -19.12 -25.63 -15.28
CA THR A 153 -19.06 -25.74 -16.75
C THR A 153 -20.25 -26.52 -17.31
N GLY A 154 -21.12 -27.01 -16.43
CA GLY A 154 -22.15 -27.99 -16.74
C GLY A 154 -23.55 -27.58 -16.29
N GLY A 155 -24.00 -26.36 -16.62
CA GLY A 155 -25.39 -25.95 -16.40
C GLY A 155 -26.36 -26.67 -17.35
N ALA A 156 -27.67 -26.45 -17.19
CA ALA A 156 -28.69 -27.09 -18.05
C ALA A 156 -28.45 -26.88 -19.56
N LYS A 157 -27.81 -25.76 -19.94
CA LYS A 157 -27.45 -25.40 -21.32
C LYS A 157 -26.00 -25.75 -21.74
N SER A 158 -25.28 -26.60 -21.02
CA SER A 158 -23.90 -26.96 -21.39
C SER A 158 -23.85 -28.10 -22.41
N TYR A 159 -22.88 -28.07 -23.34
CA TYR A 159 -22.55 -29.19 -24.21
C TYR A 159 -22.42 -30.51 -23.42
N ALA A 160 -22.90 -31.62 -24.00
CA ALA A 160 -22.96 -32.93 -23.33
C ALA A 160 -21.64 -33.34 -22.66
N LYS A 161 -20.50 -33.10 -23.33
CA LYS A 161 -19.15 -33.37 -22.83
C LYS A 161 -18.74 -32.61 -21.56
N ASN A 162 -19.46 -31.55 -21.20
CA ASN A 162 -19.15 -30.65 -20.08
C ASN A 162 -20.22 -30.66 -18.97
N LYS A 163 -21.34 -31.35 -19.17
CA LYS A 163 -22.42 -31.47 -18.19
C LYS A 163 -21.91 -32.18 -16.94
N GLY A 164 -22.22 -31.65 -15.75
CA GLY A 164 -21.74 -32.18 -14.46
C GLY A 164 -20.24 -31.96 -14.15
N LYS A 165 -19.40 -31.59 -15.13
CA LYS A 165 -17.98 -31.34 -14.90
C LYS A 165 -17.75 -30.05 -14.10
N ARG A 166 -16.85 -30.10 -13.12
CA ARG A 166 -16.43 -28.96 -12.29
C ARG A 166 -14.93 -28.76 -12.44
N ILE A 167 -14.53 -27.58 -12.91
CA ILE A 167 -13.12 -27.23 -13.06
C ILE A 167 -12.71 -26.22 -11.97
N LYS A 168 -11.56 -26.47 -11.34
CA LYS A 168 -10.99 -25.57 -10.33
C LYS A 168 -10.56 -24.27 -11.02
N ARG A 169 -11.00 -23.14 -10.49
CA ARG A 169 -10.64 -21.82 -11.01
C ARG A 169 -9.31 -21.36 -10.42
N ALA A 170 -8.57 -20.58 -11.21
CA ALA A 170 -7.47 -19.78 -10.68
C ALA A 170 -7.98 -18.83 -9.58
N PRO A 171 -7.23 -18.65 -8.48
CA PRO A 171 -7.60 -17.71 -7.42
C PRO A 171 -7.78 -16.29 -7.97
N LYS A 172 -8.87 -15.63 -7.57
CA LYS A 172 -9.09 -14.24 -7.95
C LYS A 172 -8.25 -13.33 -7.04
N ARG A 173 -7.35 -12.55 -7.64
CA ARG A 173 -6.46 -11.59 -6.95
C ARG A 173 -6.98 -10.16 -6.94
N GLN A 174 -8.08 -9.89 -7.63
CA GLN A 174 -8.62 -8.54 -7.83
C GLN A 174 -9.28 -7.99 -6.55
N TYR A 175 -8.87 -6.77 -6.20
CA TYR A 175 -9.55 -5.89 -5.25
C TYR A 175 -10.35 -4.84 -6.03
N VAL A 176 -11.43 -4.34 -5.43
CA VAL A 176 -12.31 -3.33 -6.03
C VAL A 176 -12.57 -2.22 -5.02
N HIS A 177 -12.71 -0.97 -5.50
CA HIS A 177 -13.05 0.18 -4.66
C HIS A 177 -14.37 -0.09 -3.95
N TYR A 178 -14.35 -0.06 -2.61
CA TYR A 178 -15.52 -0.40 -1.83
C TYR A 178 -16.41 0.82 -1.69
N LYS A 179 -17.52 0.86 -2.45
CA LYS A 179 -18.56 1.91 -2.37
C LYS A 179 -18.01 3.35 -2.52
N GLY A 180 -16.93 3.52 -3.28
CA GLY A 180 -16.23 4.80 -3.40
C GLY A 180 -15.60 5.33 -2.11
N VAL A 181 -15.39 4.50 -1.08
CA VAL A 181 -14.86 4.98 0.21
C VAL A 181 -13.46 5.56 0.03
N VAL A 182 -13.33 6.85 0.34
CA VAL A 182 -12.06 7.57 0.49
C VAL A 182 -11.83 7.83 1.97
N LEU A 183 -10.60 7.60 2.42
CA LEU A 183 -10.14 7.80 3.78
C LEU A 183 -9.37 9.12 3.89
N ASN A 184 -9.46 9.77 5.05
CA ASN A 184 -8.66 10.94 5.35
C ASN A 184 -7.16 10.63 5.35
N THR A 185 -6.40 11.68 5.05
CA THR A 185 -4.95 11.73 5.21
C THR A 185 -4.62 12.48 6.49
N SER A 186 -3.41 12.27 7.01
CA SER A 186 -2.87 13.04 8.14
C SER A 186 -1.46 13.51 7.80
N THR A 187 -0.78 14.10 8.78
CA THR A 187 0.62 14.50 8.64
C THR A 187 1.45 13.28 8.22
N PRO A 188 2.25 13.37 7.14
CA PRO A 188 3.10 12.29 6.69
C PRO A 188 3.95 11.71 7.83
N ASN A 189 4.16 10.40 7.81
CA ASN A 189 4.94 9.63 8.77
C ASN A 189 4.39 9.60 10.21
N THR A 190 3.16 10.06 10.44
CA THR A 190 2.48 9.94 11.74
C THR A 190 1.45 8.80 11.74
N TRP A 191 1.23 8.20 12.91
CA TRP A 191 0.18 7.18 13.08
C TRP A 191 -1.15 7.84 13.37
N TYR A 192 -2.18 7.49 12.62
CA TYR A 192 -3.53 8.00 12.83
C TYR A 192 -4.58 6.95 12.51
N VAL A 193 -5.82 7.18 12.97
CA VAL A 193 -6.96 6.32 12.67
C VAL A 193 -7.66 6.86 11.42
N PRO A 194 -7.72 6.07 10.33
CA PRO A 194 -8.36 6.54 9.11
C PRO A 194 -9.88 6.55 9.26
N ARG A 195 -10.49 7.65 8.81
CA ARG A 195 -11.92 7.89 8.79
C ARG A 195 -12.37 8.15 7.36
N CYS A 196 -13.58 7.70 7.04
CA CYS A 196 -14.16 7.96 5.74
C CYS A 196 -14.56 9.43 5.59
N ILE A 197 -14.12 10.05 4.50
CA ILE A 197 -14.42 11.45 4.16
C ILE A 197 -15.28 11.57 2.90
N GLU A 198 -15.26 10.55 2.04
CA GLU A 198 -15.97 10.54 0.77
C GLU A 198 -16.50 9.13 0.49
N VAL A 199 -17.63 9.07 -0.21
CA VAL A 199 -18.27 7.85 -0.72
C VAL A 199 -18.84 8.14 -2.11
N GLU A 200 -19.03 7.10 -2.93
CA GLU A 200 -19.53 7.23 -4.31
C GLU A 200 -20.94 7.81 -4.39
N ASP A 201 -21.83 7.37 -3.49
CA ASP A 201 -23.21 7.85 -3.39
C ASP A 201 -23.52 8.21 -1.94
N GLN A 202 -23.59 9.51 -1.66
CA GLN A 202 -23.88 10.02 -0.33
C GLN A 202 -25.30 9.70 0.14
N LYS A 203 -26.27 9.54 -0.76
CA LYS A 203 -27.65 9.18 -0.37
C LYS A 203 -27.71 7.75 0.14
N LEU A 204 -27.01 6.83 -0.52
CA LEU A 204 -26.99 5.41 -0.14
C LEU A 204 -26.02 5.09 0.99
N TYR A 205 -24.88 5.79 1.07
CA TYR A 205 -23.76 5.44 1.94
C TYR A 205 -23.32 6.56 2.87
N GLY A 206 -24.09 7.65 3.00
CA GLY A 206 -23.76 8.79 3.86
C GLY A 206 -23.56 8.43 5.33
N ASN A 207 -24.20 7.35 5.81
CA ASN A 207 -23.98 6.83 7.16
C ASN A 207 -22.56 6.27 7.41
N MET A 208 -21.75 6.10 6.36
CA MET A 208 -20.37 5.65 6.45
C MET A 208 -19.39 6.80 6.63
N LEU A 209 -19.81 8.05 6.39
CA LEU A 209 -18.98 9.24 6.62
C LEU A 209 -18.56 9.34 8.09
N ASN A 210 -17.34 9.83 8.32
CA ASN A 210 -16.67 9.94 9.62
C ASN A 210 -16.47 8.62 10.38
N CYS A 211 -16.89 7.47 9.83
CA CYS A 211 -16.67 6.18 10.44
C CYS A 211 -15.22 5.73 10.26
N GLU A 212 -14.68 5.13 11.32
CA GLU A 212 -13.44 4.36 11.27
C GLU A 212 -13.67 3.01 10.57
N LEU A 213 -12.59 2.30 10.24
CA LEU A 213 -12.64 1.01 9.53
C LEU A 213 -13.60 -0.01 10.17
N GLY A 214 -13.72 -0.05 11.51
CA GLY A 214 -14.68 -0.91 12.20
C GLY A 214 -16.15 -0.61 11.86
N GLY A 215 -16.50 0.67 11.73
CA GLY A 215 -17.80 1.13 11.26
C GLY A 215 -18.02 0.86 9.78
N LEU A 216 -17.00 1.15 8.95
CA LEU A 216 -17.02 0.90 7.50
C LEU A 216 -17.21 -0.58 7.16
N CYS A 217 -16.68 -1.46 8.00
CA CYS A 217 -16.79 -2.91 7.82
C CYS A 217 -18.07 -3.51 8.43
N ARG A 218 -18.85 -2.76 9.21
CA ARG A 218 -20.09 -3.26 9.84
C ARG A 218 -21.08 -3.88 8.83
N PRO A 219 -21.31 -3.30 7.64
CA PRO A 219 -22.21 -3.89 6.63
C PRO A 219 -21.74 -5.25 6.08
N PHE A 220 -20.49 -5.68 6.34
CA PHE A 220 -20.07 -7.04 5.98
C PHE A 220 -20.65 -8.11 6.91
N VAL A 221 -21.15 -7.74 8.10
CA VAL A 221 -21.81 -8.67 9.01
C VAL A 221 -23.31 -8.58 8.77
N VAL A 222 -23.89 -9.68 8.29
CA VAL A 222 -25.33 -9.82 8.05
C VAL A 222 -25.90 -10.68 9.17
N GLN A 223 -26.86 -10.14 9.90
CA GLN A 223 -27.66 -10.93 10.84
C GLN A 223 -28.80 -11.59 10.07
N GLU A 224 -28.97 -12.90 10.25
CA GLU A 224 -30.12 -13.64 9.73
C GLU A 224 -31.13 -13.87 10.86
N ALA A 225 -32.30 -14.41 10.52
CA ALA A 225 -33.26 -14.85 11.52
C ALA A 225 -32.59 -15.83 12.50
N ASN A 226 -32.96 -15.72 13.78
CA ASN A 226 -32.49 -16.63 14.82
C ASN A 226 -32.88 -18.07 14.47
N ASP A 227 -32.10 -19.04 14.97
CA ASP A 227 -32.48 -20.45 14.81
C ASP A 227 -33.72 -20.79 15.64
N ALA A 228 -34.28 -21.99 15.42
CA ALA A 228 -35.44 -22.49 16.16
C ALA A 228 -35.21 -22.61 17.68
N SER A 229 -33.96 -22.50 18.14
CA SER A 229 -33.57 -22.51 19.56
C SER A 229 -33.27 -21.10 20.08
N GLY A 230 -33.60 -20.05 19.31
CA GLY A 230 -33.39 -18.65 19.67
C GLY A 230 -31.94 -18.17 19.55
N ASN A 231 -31.02 -18.96 18.97
CA ASN A 231 -29.63 -18.52 18.82
C ASN A 231 -29.49 -17.53 17.66
N GLU A 232 -28.69 -16.48 17.91
CA GLU A 232 -28.28 -15.55 16.88
C GLU A 232 -27.51 -16.26 15.77
N ILE A 233 -27.83 -15.89 14.53
CA ILE A 233 -27.15 -16.35 13.33
C ILE A 233 -26.57 -15.14 12.61
N TYR A 234 -25.25 -15.17 12.40
CA TYR A 234 -24.56 -14.18 11.60
C TYR A 234 -23.92 -14.81 10.36
N ARG A 235 -23.70 -13.99 9.34
CA ARG A 235 -22.98 -14.37 8.14
C ARG A 235 -22.13 -13.22 7.65
N MET A 236 -20.90 -13.52 7.24
CA MET A 236 -20.07 -12.54 6.55
C MET A 236 -20.53 -12.42 5.09
N ALA A 237 -20.64 -11.21 4.57
CA ALA A 237 -21.05 -10.94 3.20
C ALA A 237 -20.20 -11.73 2.19
N GLY A 238 -20.88 -12.45 1.29
CA GLY A 238 -20.22 -13.32 0.31
C GLY A 238 -19.60 -14.60 0.87
N VAL A 239 -19.83 -14.92 2.14
CA VAL A 239 -19.52 -16.22 2.77
C VAL A 239 -20.80 -17.03 2.87
N ARG A 240 -20.72 -18.35 2.63
CA ARG A 240 -21.87 -19.27 2.73
C ARG A 240 -22.08 -19.78 4.15
N ASN A 241 -20.98 -20.10 4.84
CA ASN A 241 -21.05 -20.67 6.17
C ASN A 241 -21.51 -19.60 7.17
N LYS A 242 -22.41 -20.00 8.04
CA LYS A 242 -23.00 -19.16 9.08
C LYS A 242 -22.15 -19.22 10.35
N VAL A 243 -22.17 -18.16 11.14
CA VAL A 243 -21.54 -18.10 12.46
C VAL A 243 -22.67 -18.10 13.47
N THR A 244 -22.80 -19.20 14.22
CA THR A 244 -23.87 -19.40 15.21
C THR A 244 -23.39 -20.33 16.32
N ASN A 245 -24.17 -20.47 17.40
CA ASN A 245 -23.87 -21.34 18.53
C ASN A 245 -23.98 -22.83 18.17
N LYS A 246 -24.98 -23.18 17.36
CA LYS A 246 -25.27 -24.57 16.98
C LYS A 246 -24.25 -25.12 15.98
N LYS A 247 -23.72 -26.31 16.24
CA LYS A 247 -22.86 -27.03 15.29
C LYS A 247 -23.70 -27.72 14.22
N SER A 248 -23.41 -27.41 12.96
CA SER A 248 -23.85 -28.12 11.76
C SER A 248 -22.81 -28.00 10.64
N SER A 249 -22.96 -28.78 9.57
CA SER A 249 -22.06 -28.79 8.40
C SER A 249 -21.90 -27.43 7.71
N HIS A 250 -22.84 -26.50 7.93
CA HIS A 250 -22.86 -25.17 7.32
C HIS A 250 -22.58 -24.04 8.31
N THR A 251 -22.05 -24.37 9.49
CA THR A 251 -21.74 -23.41 10.56
C THR A 251 -20.26 -23.42 10.91
N GLN A 252 -19.75 -22.26 11.34
CA GLN A 252 -18.36 -22.06 11.74
C GLN A 252 -18.27 -21.17 12.96
N ASN A 253 -17.17 -21.27 13.71
CA ASN A 253 -16.93 -20.43 14.89
C ASN A 253 -16.44 -19.01 14.52
N SER A 254 -15.95 -18.85 13.29
CA SER A 254 -15.39 -17.59 12.80
C SER A 254 -15.53 -17.49 11.29
N ALA A 255 -15.71 -16.28 10.79
CA ALA A 255 -15.64 -15.95 9.38
C ALA A 255 -14.93 -14.61 9.19
N TYR A 256 -14.41 -14.35 8.00
CA TYR A 256 -13.73 -13.09 7.70
C TYR A 256 -14.01 -12.59 6.29
N THR A 257 -13.85 -11.30 6.07
CA THR A 257 -13.81 -10.65 4.75
C THR A 257 -12.46 -10.01 4.55
N GLN A 258 -11.90 -10.16 3.34
CA GLN A 258 -10.63 -9.55 2.99
C GLN A 258 -10.89 -8.14 2.46
N ILE A 259 -10.30 -7.18 3.13
CA ILE A 259 -10.31 -5.77 2.76
C ILE A 259 -8.87 -5.34 2.50
N GLY A 260 -8.70 -4.16 1.94
CA GLY A 260 -7.40 -3.54 1.86
C GLY A 260 -7.52 -2.03 1.83
N ILE A 261 -6.38 -1.39 1.98
CA ILE A 261 -6.23 0.04 1.83
C ILE A 261 -5.18 0.26 0.76
N GLN A 262 -5.43 1.22 -0.11
CA GLN A 262 -4.57 1.48 -1.25
C GLN A 262 -4.47 2.99 -1.49
N ILE A 263 -3.28 3.45 -1.86
CA ILE A 263 -3.09 4.80 -2.37
C ILE A 263 -3.27 4.77 -3.88
N VAL A 264 -4.08 5.69 -4.40
CA VAL A 264 -4.41 5.77 -5.82
C VAL A 264 -4.36 7.21 -6.31
N SER A 265 -4.01 7.41 -7.57
CA SER A 265 -4.30 8.63 -8.30
C SER A 265 -5.52 8.40 -9.19
N TYR A 266 -6.39 9.41 -9.25
CA TYR A 266 -7.48 9.41 -10.22
C TYR A 266 -6.95 9.99 -11.52
N ASN A 267 -7.22 9.30 -12.62
CA ASN A 267 -7.06 9.85 -13.94
C ASN A 267 -8.18 10.87 -14.21
N ALA A 268 -7.96 11.77 -15.18
CA ALA A 268 -8.94 12.78 -15.58
C ALA A 268 -10.28 12.19 -16.06
N ASP A 269 -10.27 10.94 -16.54
CA ASP A 269 -11.46 10.18 -16.95
C ASP A 269 -12.19 9.49 -15.78
N GLY A 270 -11.74 9.73 -14.53
CA GLY A 270 -12.27 9.10 -13.32
C GLY A 270 -11.81 7.66 -13.10
N SER A 271 -11.00 7.10 -13.99
CA SER A 271 -10.41 5.78 -13.79
C SER A 271 -9.31 5.83 -12.73
N VAL A 272 -9.12 4.72 -12.02
CA VAL A 272 -8.15 4.63 -10.93
C VAL A 272 -6.82 4.12 -11.50
N ALA A 273 -5.81 4.98 -11.61
CA ALA A 273 -4.44 4.55 -11.90
C ALA A 273 -3.87 3.88 -10.64
N VAL A 274 -3.62 2.57 -10.75
CA VAL A 274 -3.21 1.73 -9.62
C VAL A 274 -1.72 1.91 -9.39
N GLY A 275 -1.32 2.91 -8.59
CA GLY A 275 0.08 3.26 -8.35
C GLY A 275 0.74 2.66 -7.10
N GLY A 276 -0.02 2.10 -6.14
CA GLY A 276 0.52 1.70 -4.84
C GLY A 276 0.26 0.24 -4.43
N ASN A 277 1.13 -0.29 -3.55
CA ASN A 277 0.92 -1.58 -2.87
C ASN A 277 -0.39 -1.57 -2.08
N ILE A 278 -1.16 -2.67 -2.15
CA ILE A 278 -2.37 -2.84 -1.33
C ILE A 278 -1.96 -3.37 0.03
N LEU A 279 -2.25 -2.59 1.07
CA LEU A 279 -2.19 -3.04 2.45
C LEU A 279 -3.39 -3.96 2.73
N LYS A 280 -3.14 -5.25 2.90
CA LYS A 280 -4.20 -6.26 2.99
C LYS A 280 -4.54 -6.60 4.45
N LEU A 281 -5.83 -6.62 4.74
CA LEU A 281 -6.40 -6.88 6.06
C LEU A 281 -7.52 -7.91 5.98
N LYS A 282 -7.71 -8.66 7.07
CA LYS A 282 -8.87 -9.52 7.29
C LYS A 282 -9.72 -8.91 8.39
N TYR A 283 -10.97 -8.61 8.08
CA TYR A 283 -11.98 -8.24 9.06
C TYR A 283 -12.76 -9.49 9.47
N HIS A 284 -12.67 -9.84 10.74
CA HIS A 284 -13.21 -11.07 11.31
C HIS A 284 -14.50 -10.81 12.08
N LEU A 285 -15.41 -11.77 11.98
CA LEU A 285 -16.45 -12.01 12.96
C LEU A 285 -16.14 -13.35 13.62
N ARG A 286 -16.02 -13.36 14.94
CA ARG A 286 -15.66 -14.55 15.69
C ARG A 286 -16.55 -14.71 16.90
N ARG A 287 -16.83 -15.95 17.25
CA ARG A 287 -17.57 -16.33 18.45
C ARG A 287 -16.57 -16.64 19.56
N LEU A 288 -16.61 -15.89 20.66
CA LEU A 288 -15.88 -16.20 21.89
C LEU A 288 -16.75 -16.99 22.85
N LYS A 289 -16.11 -17.87 23.58
CA LYS A 289 -16.69 -18.66 24.64
C LYS A 289 -16.16 -18.12 25.96
N ARG A 290 -17.03 -17.58 26.82
CA ARG A 290 -16.67 -17.09 28.16
C ARG A 290 -17.30 -18.01 29.20
N LYS A 291 -16.52 -18.52 30.15
CA LYS A 291 -17.06 -19.28 31.29
C LYS A 291 -17.82 -18.31 32.18
N ILE A 292 -19.08 -18.63 32.47
CA ILE A 292 -19.95 -17.81 33.33
C ILE A 292 -20.31 -18.50 34.64
N GLY A 293 -19.97 -19.79 34.77
CA GLY A 293 -20.19 -20.53 36.00
C GLY A 293 -19.98 -22.01 35.81
N THR A 294 -20.58 -22.78 36.70
CA THR A 294 -20.61 -24.23 36.70
C THR A 294 -22.01 -24.70 37.07
N GLN A 295 -22.48 -25.76 36.43
CA GLN A 295 -23.73 -26.44 36.80
C GLN A 295 -23.40 -27.87 37.20
N THR A 296 -24.08 -28.39 38.21
CA THR A 296 -23.96 -29.81 38.57
C THR A 296 -25.13 -30.57 37.95
N VAL A 297 -24.83 -31.58 37.14
CA VAL A 297 -25.82 -32.47 36.53
C VAL A 297 -25.45 -33.90 36.88
N LYS A 298 -26.36 -34.62 37.55
CA LYS A 298 -26.16 -36.01 38.00
C LYS A 298 -24.83 -36.20 38.77
N GLY A 299 -24.57 -35.32 39.74
CA GLY A 299 -23.37 -35.37 40.60
C GLY A 299 -22.05 -34.96 39.95
N LYS A 300 -22.04 -34.62 38.64
CA LYS A 300 -20.85 -34.12 37.94
C LYS A 300 -20.97 -32.62 37.66
N THR A 301 -19.91 -31.87 37.95
CA THR A 301 -19.85 -30.43 37.71
C THR A 301 -19.35 -30.12 36.31
N TYR A 302 -20.16 -29.39 35.54
CA TYR A 302 -19.88 -28.97 34.17
C TYR A 302 -19.74 -27.45 34.09
N PRO A 303 -18.74 -26.92 33.37
CA PRO A 303 -18.63 -25.49 33.14
C PRO A 303 -19.74 -24.97 32.22
N VAL A 304 -20.42 -23.91 32.65
CA VAL A 304 -21.43 -23.19 31.87
C VAL A 304 -20.77 -22.02 31.15
N TYR A 305 -21.10 -21.84 29.88
CA TYR A 305 -20.49 -20.84 29.02
C TYR A 305 -21.52 -19.94 28.36
N LYS A 306 -21.18 -18.66 28.28
CA LYS A 306 -21.86 -17.67 27.43
C LYS A 306 -21.05 -17.47 26.17
N TYR A 307 -21.74 -17.38 25.03
CA TYR A 307 -21.12 -17.07 23.76
C TYR A 307 -21.35 -15.59 23.43
N THR A 308 -20.30 -14.91 22.98
CA THR A 308 -20.36 -13.51 22.55
C THR A 308 -19.68 -13.36 21.21
N TYR A 309 -20.24 -12.53 20.34
CA TYR A 309 -19.66 -12.25 19.03
C TYR A 309 -18.76 -11.02 19.10
N TYR A 310 -17.55 -11.14 18.57
CA TYR A 310 -16.59 -10.05 18.50
C TYR A 310 -16.12 -9.83 17.08
N ARG A 311 -15.80 -8.56 16.81
CA ARG A 311 -15.26 -8.09 15.55
C ARG A 311 -13.80 -7.75 15.76
N SER A 312 -12.93 -8.15 14.84
CA SER A 312 -11.50 -7.85 14.95
C SER A 312 -10.84 -7.74 13.59
N PHE A 313 -9.69 -7.08 13.54
CA PHE A 313 -8.83 -7.03 12.35
C PHE A 313 -7.61 -7.93 12.55
N SER A 314 -7.07 -8.44 11.44
CA SER A 314 -5.72 -9.01 11.40
C SER A 314 -5.05 -8.67 10.07
N MET A 315 -3.72 -8.66 10.05
CA MET A 315 -2.97 -8.57 8.79
C MET A 315 -3.21 -9.83 7.92
N GLU A 316 -3.13 -9.70 6.60
CA GLU A 316 -3.28 -10.84 5.66
C GLU A 316 -2.03 -11.68 5.53
#